data_AF-A0A915P773-F1
#
_entry.id   AF-A0A915P773-F1
#
_cell.length_a   1.000
_cell.length_b   1.000
_cell.length_c   1.000
_cell.angle_alpha   90.00
_cell.angle_beta   90.00
_cell.angle_gamma   90.00
#
_symmetry.space_group_name_H-M   'P 1'
#
loop_
_entity.id
_entity.type
_entity.pdbx_description
1 polymer ?
#
loop_
_entity_poly.entity_id
_entity_poly.type
_entity_poly.pdbx_seq_one_letter_code
_entity_poly.pdbx_strand_id
1 'polypeptide(L)'
;MSSNTFICIICSETLTRNNTYSIPCGHVFHKECITNWSPQSIWCPKCGKATTKRSIKQLFLEENHGDSSSNIKTEDVSTVIKLYIKRIDSKNVVVLENVKNSDTIKVLLCMVELKTGIPVDEQRLVRRCYNVYY
;
A
#
# COMPACT_ATOMS: atom_id res chain seq x y z
N MET A 1 22.69 10.56 10.08
CA MET A 1 21.65 11.62 10.02
C MET A 1 20.66 11.21 8.94
N SER A 2 19.68 10.38 9.28
CA SER A 2 18.69 9.91 8.31
C SER A 2 17.57 10.93 8.30
N SER A 3 17.74 11.98 7.49
CA SER A 3 16.66 12.93 7.22
C SER A 3 15.48 12.13 6.68
N ASN A 4 14.36 12.09 7.41
CA ASN A 4 13.11 11.47 6.96
C ASN A 4 12.57 12.32 5.79
N THR A 5 13.09 12.08 4.60
CA THR A 5 12.69 12.78 3.39
C THR A 5 11.44 12.10 2.83
N PHE A 6 10.37 12.88 2.66
CA PHE A 6 9.19 12.40 1.94
C PHE A 6 9.56 12.29 0.44
N ILE A 7 9.56 11.08 -0.13
CA ILE A 7 9.98 10.84 -1.52
C ILE A 7 8.78 10.44 -2.39
N CYS A 8 8.72 10.98 -3.60
CA CYS A 8 7.78 10.57 -4.64
C CYS A 8 8.28 9.29 -5.31
N ILE A 9 7.51 8.19 -5.28
CA ILE A 9 7.95 6.90 -5.85
C ILE A 9 8.00 6.89 -7.39
N ILE A 10 7.41 7.89 -8.05
CA ILE A 10 7.35 7.95 -9.52
C ILE A 10 8.66 8.50 -10.08
N CYS A 11 9.22 9.55 -9.48
CA CYS A 11 10.47 10.19 -9.92
C CYS A 11 11.65 9.98 -8.96
N SER A 12 11.41 9.39 -7.77
CA SER A 12 12.40 9.22 -6.70
C SER A 12 12.97 10.52 -6.11
N GLU A 13 12.30 11.66 -6.34
CA GLU A 13 12.70 12.96 -5.79
C GLU A 13 11.89 13.33 -4.54
N THR A 14 12.43 14.27 -3.75
CA THR A 14 11.78 14.78 -2.53
C THR A 14 10.49 15.54 -2.86
N LEU A 15 9.44 15.26 -2.10
CA LEU A 15 8.17 15.97 -2.13
C LEU A 15 8.37 17.36 -1.51
N THR A 16 7.95 18.39 -2.25
CA THR A 16 8.03 19.78 -1.80
C THR A 16 6.66 20.28 -1.35
N ARG A 17 6.63 21.26 -0.43
CA ARG A 17 5.39 21.84 0.14
C ARG A 17 4.34 22.22 -0.91
N ASN A 18 4.79 22.73 -2.05
CA ASN A 18 3.92 23.26 -3.09
C ASN A 18 3.60 22.24 -4.19
N ASN A 19 4.25 21.08 -4.18
CA ASN A 19 4.08 20.04 -5.18
C ASN A 19 3.79 18.69 -4.52
N THR A 20 2.92 18.69 -3.50
CA THR A 20 2.51 17.51 -2.75
C THR A 20 1.02 17.28 -2.92
N TYR A 21 0.65 16.16 -3.55
CA TYR A 21 -0.72 15.84 -3.91
C TYR A 21 -1.10 14.45 -3.42
N SER A 22 -2.26 14.35 -2.80
CA SER A 22 -2.85 13.10 -2.32
C SER A 22 -3.94 12.61 -3.26
N ILE A 23 -4.05 11.30 -3.39
CA ILE A 23 -5.14 10.62 -4.08
C ILE A 23 -6.08 9.92 -3.06
N PRO A 24 -7.29 9.45 -3.43
CA PRO A 24 -8.29 8.94 -2.48
C PRO A 24 -7.82 7.79 -1.59
N CYS A 25 -6.81 7.02 -2.03
CA CYS A 25 -6.23 5.98 -1.20
C CYS A 25 -5.27 6.49 -0.11
N GLY A 26 -5.02 7.80 -0.03
CA GLY A 26 -4.14 8.46 0.94
C GLY A 26 -2.66 8.51 0.55
N HIS A 27 -2.28 8.00 -0.62
CA HIS A 27 -0.88 8.06 -1.07
C HIS A 27 -0.56 9.40 -1.72
N VAL A 28 0.70 9.83 -1.60
CA VAL A 28 1.14 11.17 -1.94
C VAL A 28 2.24 11.14 -3.01
N PHE A 29 2.14 12.05 -3.98
CA PHE A 29 3.02 12.17 -5.16
C PHE A 29 3.13 13.66 -5.58
N HIS A 30 4.07 13.98 -6.49
CA HIS A 30 4.05 15.27 -7.19
C HIS A 30 2.87 15.37 -8.14
N LYS A 31 2.39 16.59 -8.39
CA LYS A 31 1.26 16.88 -9.29
C LYS A 31 1.47 16.30 -10.67
N GLU A 32 2.61 16.61 -11.27
CA GLU A 32 2.95 16.20 -12.63
C GLU A 32 3.15 14.69 -12.72
N CYS A 33 3.84 14.12 -11.72
CA CYS A 33 4.07 12.69 -11.63
C CYS A 33 2.74 11.91 -11.66
N ILE A 34 1.78 12.25 -10.78
CA ILE A 34 0.50 11.52 -10.73
C ILE A 34 -0.45 11.88 -11.87
N THR A 35 -0.35 13.08 -12.45
CA THR A 35 -1.22 13.50 -13.57
C THR A 35 -0.80 12.87 -14.89
N ASN A 36 0.50 12.71 -15.11
CA ASN A 36 1.08 12.06 -16.28
C ASN A 36 1.12 10.52 -16.13
N TRP A 37 0.89 10.03 -14.91
CA TRP A 37 0.79 8.61 -14.63
C TRP A 37 -0.49 8.01 -15.22
N SER A 38 -0.35 7.35 -16.36
CA SER A 38 -1.39 6.60 -17.10
C SER A 38 -2.59 7.45 -17.58
N PRO A 39 -2.68 7.79 -18.88
CA PRO A 39 -3.80 8.57 -19.40
C PRO A 39 -5.14 7.80 -19.46
N GLN A 40 -5.10 6.45 -19.47
CA GLN A 40 -6.26 5.59 -19.75
C GLN A 40 -7.00 5.11 -18.50
N SER A 41 -6.34 5.04 -17.35
CA SER A 41 -6.96 4.73 -16.05
C SER A 41 -5.95 5.07 -14.97
N ILE A 42 -6.31 5.97 -14.04
CA ILE A 42 -5.38 6.36 -12.99
C ILE A 42 -5.53 5.39 -11.81
N TRP A 43 -4.54 4.53 -11.65
CA TRP A 43 -4.41 3.62 -10.52
C TRP A 43 -3.29 4.13 -9.63
N CYS A 44 -3.45 4.01 -8.31
CA CYS A 44 -2.40 4.37 -7.37
C CYS A 44 -1.10 3.57 -7.68
N PRO A 45 0.04 4.22 -7.96
CA PRO A 45 1.32 3.53 -8.19
C PRO A 45 1.78 2.66 -7.01
N LYS A 46 1.37 3.02 -5.78
CA LYS A 46 1.77 2.30 -4.55
C LYS A 46 0.88 1.11 -4.19
N CYS A 47 -0.42 1.17 -4.47
CA CYS A 47 -1.36 0.16 -3.97
C CYS A 47 -2.40 -0.35 -4.99
N GLY A 48 -2.37 0.16 -6.23
CA GLY A 48 -3.25 -0.30 -7.31
C GLY A 48 -4.74 -0.02 -7.08
N LYS A 49 -5.10 0.87 -6.15
CA LYS A 49 -6.50 1.32 -5.98
C LYS A 49 -6.86 2.30 -7.10
N ALA A 50 -8.04 2.13 -7.67
CA ALA A 50 -8.59 3.06 -8.66
C ALA A 50 -8.65 4.47 -8.09
N THR A 51 -8.41 5.46 -8.94
CA THR A 51 -8.37 6.88 -8.60
C THR A 51 -9.06 7.66 -9.73
N THR A 52 -9.46 8.91 -9.47
CA THR A 52 -10.06 9.79 -10.49
C THR A 52 -9.35 11.14 -10.52
N LYS A 53 -9.08 11.73 -11.70
CA LYS A 53 -8.27 12.96 -11.81
C LYS A 53 -8.84 14.12 -10.98
N ARG A 54 -10.17 14.15 -10.83
CA ARG A 54 -10.92 15.11 -10.00
C ARG A 54 -10.70 14.96 -8.49
N SER A 55 -10.19 13.79 -8.06
CA SER A 55 -10.04 13.43 -6.65
C SER A 55 -8.61 13.59 -6.13
N ILE A 56 -7.70 14.06 -6.99
CA ILE A 56 -6.32 14.40 -6.62
C ILE A 56 -6.36 15.76 -5.92
N LYS A 57 -5.96 15.81 -4.65
CA LYS A 57 -6.01 17.03 -3.83
C LYS A 57 -4.61 17.46 -3.44
N GLN A 58 -4.32 18.75 -3.60
CA GLN A 58 -3.10 19.32 -3.06
C GLN A 58 -3.15 19.28 -1.52
N LEU A 59 -2.06 18.85 -0.90
CA LEU A 59 -1.88 18.96 0.54
C LEU A 59 -1.08 20.24 0.83
N PHE A 60 -1.60 21.07 1.73
CA PHE A 60 -0.89 22.21 2.28
C PHE A 60 -0.36 21.79 3.64
N LEU A 61 0.96 21.65 3.75
CA LEU A 61 1.60 21.43 5.05
C LEU A 61 1.82 22.79 5.70
N GLU A 62 1.26 22.99 6.89
CA GLU A 62 1.58 24.15 7.74
C GLU A 62 2.84 23.82 8.53
N GLU A 63 3.84 24.70 8.45
CA GLU A 63 5.06 24.58 9.24
C GLU A 63 4.81 25.23 10.60
N ASN A 64 4.70 24.42 11.65
CA ASN A 64 4.85 24.92 13.00
C ASN A 64 6.33 25.15 13.26
N HIS A 65 6.77 26.41 13.26
CA HIS A 65 8.05 26.79 13.83
C HIS A 65 7.97 26.66 15.35
N GLY A 66 8.18 25.44 15.84
CA GLY A 66 8.24 25.09 17.25
C GLY A 66 9.25 23.99 17.44
N ASP A 67 10.41 24.36 17.97
CA ASP A 67 11.51 23.48 18.35
C ASP A 67 11.07 22.47 19.43
N SER A 68 11.81 21.37 19.55
CA SER A 68 11.71 20.31 20.58
C SER A 68 10.81 19.10 20.31
N SER A 69 11.46 18.05 19.81
CA SER A 69 11.34 16.65 20.28
C SER A 69 9.95 16.09 20.55
N SER A 70 9.28 15.55 19.53
CA SER A 70 8.33 14.45 19.74
C SER A 70 9.01 13.12 19.43
N ASN A 71 9.37 12.43 20.51
CA ASN A 71 9.75 11.04 20.51
C ASN A 71 8.52 10.22 20.07
N ILE A 72 8.29 10.12 18.76
CA ILE A 72 7.38 9.10 18.24
C ILE A 72 8.16 7.80 18.37
N LYS A 73 7.94 7.09 19.48
CA LYS A 73 8.13 5.64 19.49
C LYS A 73 7.28 5.13 18.34
N THR A 74 7.90 4.78 17.22
CA THR A 74 7.27 3.94 16.22
C THR A 74 7.14 2.57 16.87
N GLU A 75 6.15 2.47 17.75
CA GLU A 75 5.62 1.19 18.17
C GLU A 75 5.06 0.60 16.90
N ASP A 76 5.74 -0.44 16.43
CA ASP A 76 5.34 -1.29 15.33
C ASP A 76 3.96 -1.83 15.68
N VAL A 77 2.90 -1.09 15.32
CA VAL A 77 1.52 -1.54 15.49
C VAL A 77 1.33 -2.65 14.47
N SER A 78 1.80 -3.84 14.85
CA SER A 78 1.68 -5.11 14.15
C SER A 78 0.20 -5.42 14.03
N THR A 79 -0.44 -4.79 13.05
CA THR A 79 -1.85 -4.97 12.77
C THR A 79 -2.00 -6.34 12.16
N VAL A 80 -2.62 -7.25 12.91
CA VAL A 80 -2.93 -8.60 12.46
C VAL A 80 -4.16 -8.53 11.56
N ILE A 81 -4.07 -9.12 10.38
CA ILE A 81 -5.11 -9.17 9.37
C ILE A 81 -5.47 -10.64 9.11
N LYS A 82 -6.75 -10.92 8.92
CA LYS A 82 -7.21 -12.23 8.44
C LYS A 82 -7.24 -12.26 6.91
N LEU A 83 -6.59 -13.25 6.30
CA LEU A 83 -6.63 -13.47 4.85
C LEU A 83 -7.48 -14.69 4.50
N TYR A 84 -8.33 -14.54 3.49
CA TYR A 84 -9.17 -15.61 2.94
C TYR A 84 -8.66 -15.96 1.54
N ILE A 85 -8.19 -17.19 1.37
CA ILE A 85 -7.56 -17.67 0.15
C ILE A 85 -8.46 -18.74 -0.45
N LYS A 86 -9.05 -18.44 -1.60
CA LYS A 86 -9.88 -19.39 -2.35
C LYS A 86 -8.99 -20.20 -3.28
N ARG A 87 -8.98 -21.53 -3.13
CA ARG A 87 -8.29 -22.42 -4.08
C ARG A 87 -9.06 -22.48 -5.39
N ILE A 88 -8.33 -22.71 -6.50
CA ILE A 88 -8.92 -22.87 -7.83
C ILE A 88 -9.45 -24.30 -7.99
N ASP A 89 -8.69 -25.29 -7.50
CA ASP A 89 -8.98 -26.72 -7.66
C ASP A 89 -10.04 -27.24 -6.69
N SER A 90 -10.45 -26.43 -5.71
CA SER A 90 -11.39 -26.83 -4.67
C SER A 90 -12.27 -25.66 -4.26
N LYS A 91 -13.54 -25.91 -3.96
CA LYS A 91 -14.45 -24.89 -3.38
C LYS A 91 -14.05 -24.46 -1.97
N ASN A 92 -12.97 -25.02 -1.42
CA ASN A 92 -12.47 -24.75 -0.07
C ASN A 92 -11.76 -23.40 0.01
N VAL A 93 -12.05 -22.67 1.09
CA VAL A 93 -11.42 -21.40 1.45
C VAL A 93 -10.47 -21.66 2.61
N VAL A 94 -9.21 -21.28 2.44
CA VAL A 94 -8.17 -21.37 3.45
C VAL A 94 -8.09 -20.02 4.16
N VAL A 95 -8.17 -20.03 5.48
CA VAL A 95 -8.13 -18.80 6.30
C VAL A 95 -6.80 -18.72 7.03
N LEU A 96 -6.09 -17.61 6.89
CA LEU A 96 -4.89 -17.28 7.68
C LEU A 96 -5.28 -16.21 8.70
N GLU A 97 -5.14 -16.51 10.00
CA GLU A 97 -5.69 -15.64 11.06
C GLU A 97 -4.68 -14.69 11.68
N ASN A 98 -3.39 -15.00 11.59
CA ASN A 98 -2.30 -14.30 12.28
C ASN A 98 -1.29 -13.69 11.30
N VAL A 99 -1.78 -13.08 10.22
CA VAL A 99 -0.92 -12.45 9.21
C VAL A 99 -0.64 -11.02 9.63
N LYS A 100 0.64 -10.65 9.76
CA LYS A 100 1.04 -9.28 10.05
C LYS A 100 1.04 -8.47 8.75
N ASN A 101 0.72 -7.18 8.87
CA ASN A 101 0.86 -6.24 7.75
C ASN A 101 2.31 -6.11 7.23
N SER A 102 3.31 -6.45 8.05
CA SER A 102 4.74 -6.49 7.69
C SER A 102 5.21 -7.82 7.08
N ASP A 103 4.38 -8.87 7.06
CA ASP A 103 4.77 -10.16 6.52
C ASP A 103 4.99 -10.08 5.00
N THR A 104 6.08 -10.72 4.54
CA THR A 104 6.40 -10.78 3.11
C THR A 104 5.60 -11.87 2.39
N ILE A 105 5.49 -11.76 1.06
CA ILE A 105 4.81 -12.77 0.23
C ILE A 105 5.39 -14.17 0.46
N LYS A 106 6.71 -14.30 0.67
CA LYS A 106 7.36 -15.59 0.95
C LYS A 106 6.83 -16.24 2.23
N VAL A 107 6.63 -15.43 3.28
CA VAL A 107 6.04 -15.89 4.55
C VAL A 107 4.62 -16.39 4.32
N LEU A 108 3.82 -15.67 3.53
CA LEU A 108 2.45 -16.07 3.22
C LEU A 108 2.38 -17.41 2.49
N LEU A 109 3.26 -17.66 1.51
CA LEU A 109 3.30 -18.93 0.77
C LEU A 109 3.61 -20.12 1.70
N CYS A 110 4.56 -19.94 2.64
CA CYS A 110 4.86 -20.94 3.66
C CYS A 110 3.67 -21.17 4.60
N MET A 111 2.98 -20.12 5.04
CA MET A 111 1.76 -20.24 5.84
C MET A 111 0.65 -21.02 5.11
N VAL A 112 0.55 -20.88 3.78
CA VAL A 112 -0.40 -21.63 2.95
C VAL A 112 0.04 -23.09 2.82
N GLU A 113 1.31 -23.36 2.59
CA GLU A 113 1.85 -24.73 2.53
C GLU A 113 1.53 -25.50 3.80
N LEU A 114 1.81 -24.93 4.98
CA LEU A 114 1.53 -25.56 6.27
C LEU A 114 0.04 -25.90 6.48
N LYS A 115 -0.87 -25.11 5.91
CA LYS A 115 -2.32 -25.37 6.03
C LYS A 115 -2.90 -26.27 4.95
N THR A 116 -2.24 -26.38 3.80
CA THR A 116 -2.83 -27.01 2.60
C THR A 116 -2.04 -28.18 2.06
N GLY A 117 -0.77 -28.32 2.43
CA GLY A 117 0.18 -29.30 1.90
C GLY A 117 0.68 -29.00 0.48
N ILE A 118 0.33 -27.85 -0.11
CA ILE A 118 0.81 -27.48 -1.46
C ILE A 118 2.21 -26.87 -1.31
N PRO A 119 3.23 -27.38 -2.00
CA PRO A 119 4.58 -26.83 -1.87
C PRO A 119 4.67 -25.43 -2.49
N VAL A 120 5.53 -24.57 -1.94
CA VAL A 120 5.60 -23.12 -2.24
C VAL A 120 5.83 -22.82 -3.73
N ASP A 121 6.59 -23.66 -4.42
CA ASP A 121 6.92 -23.55 -5.85
C ASP A 121 5.71 -23.81 -6.77
N GLU A 122 4.73 -24.57 -6.30
CA GLU A 122 3.47 -24.81 -6.99
C GLU A 122 2.39 -23.77 -6.68
N GLN A 123 2.67 -22.81 -5.79
CA GLN A 123 1.70 -21.80 -5.38
C GLN A 123 1.80 -20.49 -6.16
N ARG A 124 0.65 -19.97 -6.59
CA ARG A 124 0.53 -18.60 -7.14
C ARG A 124 -0.61 -17.83 -6.48
N LEU A 125 -0.26 -16.89 -5.61
CA LEU A 125 -1.23 -15.98 -4.98
C LEU A 125 -1.60 -14.84 -5.93
N VAL A 126 -2.89 -14.65 -6.18
CA VAL A 126 -3.42 -13.56 -6.99
C VAL A 126 -4.37 -12.73 -6.14
N ARG A 127 -4.03 -11.45 -5.95
CA ARG A 127 -4.91 -10.48 -5.27
C ARG A 127 -6.03 -10.08 -6.23
N ARG A 128 -7.28 -10.45 -5.91
CA ARG A 128 -8.46 -9.92 -6.60
C ARG A 128 -8.95 -8.67 -5.89
N CYS A 129 -8.95 -7.54 -6.59
CA CYS A 129 -9.62 -6.32 -6.15
C CYS A 129 -11.06 -6.37 -6.68
N TYR A 130 -12.05 -6.51 -5.79
CA TYR A 130 -13.44 -6.30 -6.17
C TYR A 130 -13.68 -4.79 -6.25
N ASN A 131 -14.05 -4.29 -7.41
CA ASN A 131 -14.57 -2.93 -7.54
C ASN A 131 -15.92 -2.90 -6.83
N VAL A 132 -15.95 -2.38 -5.60
CA VAL A 132 -17.20 -2.07 -4.91
C VAL A 132 -17.68 -0.76 -5.49
N TYR A 133 -18.55 -0.82 -6.48
CA TYR A 133 -19.32 0.33 -6.94
C TYR A 133 -20.34 0.65 -5.83
N TYR A 134 -20.22 1.84 -5.24
CA TYR A 134 -21.28 2.48 -4.47
C TYR A 134 -21.85 3.61 -5.33
#